data_AF-A0A0G4EJ57-F1
#
_entry.id   AF-A0A0G4EJ57-F1
#
_cell.length_a   1.000
_cell.length_b   1.000
_cell.length_c   1.000
_cell.angle_alpha   90.00
_cell.angle_beta   90.00
_cell.angle_gamma   90.00
#
_symmetry.space_group_name_H-M   'P 1'
#
loop_
_entity.id
_entity.type
_entity.pdbx_description
1 polymer ?
#
loop_
_entity_poly.entity_id
_entity_poly.type
_entity_poly.pdbx_seq_one_letter_code
_entity_poly.pdbx_strand_id
1 'polypeptide(L)'
;MVLPLLFRIFKRGRFWLRTPVAYATGLCGYGLQWNGALIGNINMGFDFTLSSRITERLLQEGCRSVIDFGCGTADMIKELNYRGVHVLGLDANPKTPNMSQDFGDVVDLTHPFKISDEQIRKLGGMKAADWGLCINVAEFVPPSDENVFLANLDAYCMRGIIMAWPKRGTLWFAGTFNERDPQEVVDIMEQRGFIYDPEFSESLKDGTLPGWEGVHGEHMYVFRRLTQEQRLLLTRSKVAQRMHQERVERGSFINRTKRKLASIFIPARRRESKSWRADLQFIRLEEYQQELEMIQAGSTDKRPLLPQPQPQSQPGPPPPPTPTQQPGERRVITREGRKKAQTDADGEGPPQADASHAAAPDPLSPRAILASLVGSISSVGGAPQGGVQGGGRG
;
A
#
# COMPACT_ATOMS: atom_id res chain seq x y z
N MET A 1 49.22 45.12 -35.24
CA MET A 1 50.11 44.77 -34.12
C MET A 1 49.42 43.73 -33.25
N VAL A 2 50.16 42.76 -32.71
CA VAL A 2 49.74 41.75 -31.71
C VAL A 2 48.71 40.69 -32.19
N LEU A 3 48.78 39.50 -31.58
CA LEU A 3 48.11 38.23 -31.93
C LEU A 3 47.23 37.70 -30.75
N PRO A 4 46.43 36.62 -30.91
CA PRO A 4 45.48 36.11 -29.91
C PRO A 4 45.94 34.89 -29.09
N LEU A 5 45.22 34.60 -27.99
CA LEU A 5 45.24 33.44 -27.05
C LEU A 5 43.83 33.40 -26.38
N LEU A 6 43.14 32.32 -25.96
CA LEU A 6 43.13 30.84 -26.11
C LEU A 6 41.63 30.41 -26.28
N PHE A 7 41.14 29.24 -26.71
CA PHE A 7 41.54 27.81 -26.75
C PHE A 7 41.05 26.93 -25.55
N ARG A 8 39.98 26.13 -25.79
CA ARG A 8 39.32 25.11 -24.91
C ARG A 8 38.59 25.71 -23.67
N ILE A 9 37.49 25.17 -23.14
CA ILE A 9 37.09 23.76 -22.90
C ILE A 9 35.71 23.38 -23.53
N PHE A 10 35.38 22.08 -23.52
CA PHE A 10 34.31 21.39 -24.25
C PHE A 10 33.14 20.92 -23.34
N LYS A 11 32.00 20.57 -23.97
CA LYS A 11 30.95 19.59 -23.59
C LYS A 11 29.74 20.03 -22.71
N ARG A 12 28.56 19.72 -23.28
CA ARG A 12 27.28 19.32 -22.64
C ARG A 12 26.45 20.40 -21.91
N GLY A 13 25.74 21.22 -22.69
CA GLY A 13 24.42 21.74 -22.32
C GLY A 13 23.32 21.02 -23.12
N ARG A 14 22.56 20.11 -22.50
CA ARG A 14 21.29 19.60 -23.08
C ARG A 14 20.18 20.55 -22.63
N PHE A 15 19.61 21.32 -23.55
CA PHE A 15 18.40 22.10 -23.27
C PHE A 15 17.23 21.15 -23.01
N TRP A 16 16.84 21.00 -21.74
CA TRP A 16 15.56 20.43 -21.36
C TRP A 16 14.61 21.58 -21.03
N LEU A 17 13.75 21.93 -22.00
CA LEU A 17 12.56 22.73 -21.75
C LEU A 17 11.54 21.85 -21.00
N ARG A 18 11.75 21.67 -19.68
CA ARG A 18 10.68 21.27 -18.76
C ARG A 18 9.85 22.52 -18.47
N THR A 19 8.66 22.60 -19.07
CA THR A 19 7.60 23.45 -18.54
C THR A 19 7.29 23.02 -17.11
N PRO A 20 7.28 23.95 -16.12
CA PRO A 20 6.77 23.63 -14.79
C PRO A 20 5.25 23.48 -14.91
N VAL A 21 4.74 22.26 -14.72
CA VAL A 21 3.31 22.08 -14.41
C VAL A 21 3.15 22.54 -12.96
N ALA A 22 2.68 23.77 -12.78
CA ALA A 22 2.42 24.35 -11.47
C ALA A 22 1.17 23.72 -10.85
N TYR A 23 1.34 22.53 -10.27
CA TYR A 23 0.34 21.97 -9.36
C TYR A 23 0.24 22.88 -8.13
N ALA A 24 -0.88 23.60 -8.04
CA ALA A 24 -1.24 24.30 -6.82
C ALA A 24 -1.45 23.26 -5.71
N THR A 25 -0.80 23.46 -4.55
CA THR A 25 -0.95 22.61 -3.37
C THR A 25 -2.35 22.77 -2.78
N GLY A 26 -3.30 21.97 -3.29
CA GLY A 26 -4.70 22.01 -2.91
C GLY A 26 -4.91 21.61 -1.45
N LEU A 27 -5.13 22.62 -0.59
CA LEU A 27 -5.48 22.44 0.82
C LEU A 27 -6.90 21.87 0.94
N CYS A 28 -7.02 20.54 0.87
CA CYS A 28 -8.28 19.83 1.05
C CYS A 28 -8.47 19.38 2.50
N GLY A 29 -9.51 19.88 3.17
CA GLY A 29 -9.86 19.44 4.52
C GLY A 29 -10.42 18.01 4.53
N TYR A 30 -9.78 17.09 5.23
CA TYR A 30 -10.21 15.69 5.36
C TYR A 30 -11.20 15.59 6.51
N GLY A 31 -12.48 15.34 6.21
CA GLY A 31 -13.45 14.92 7.20
C GLY A 31 -13.54 13.41 7.28
N LEU A 32 -12.69 12.75 8.08
CA LEU A 32 -12.90 11.36 8.49
C LEU A 32 -14.19 11.29 9.32
N GLN A 33 -15.02 10.26 9.11
CA GLN A 33 -16.33 10.18 9.76
C GLN A 33 -16.64 8.77 10.23
N TRP A 34 -16.54 8.52 11.54
CA TRP A 34 -16.81 7.23 12.17
C TRP A 34 -18.05 7.37 13.06
N ASN A 35 -19.03 6.47 12.91
CA ASN A 35 -20.32 6.52 13.60
C ASN A 35 -21.01 7.91 13.54
N GLY A 36 -20.86 8.60 12.41
CA GLY A 36 -21.41 9.94 12.18
C GLY A 36 -20.62 11.10 12.82
N ALA A 37 -19.73 10.84 13.77
CA ALA A 37 -18.85 11.86 14.35
C ALA A 37 -17.74 12.24 13.36
N LEU A 38 -17.54 13.54 13.14
CA LEU A 38 -16.51 14.05 12.23
C LEU A 38 -15.17 14.20 12.97
N ILE A 39 -14.26 13.27 12.70
CA ILE A 39 -12.97 13.10 13.36
C ILE A 39 -11.93 14.00 12.68
N GLY A 40 -11.88 15.26 13.13
CA GLY A 40 -10.84 16.23 12.75
C GLY A 40 -10.89 16.68 11.28
N ASN A 41 -10.25 17.81 10.98
CA ASN A 41 -10.11 18.30 9.61
C ASN A 41 -8.62 18.21 9.17
N ILE A 42 -8.10 16.98 9.15
CA ILE A 42 -6.64 16.71 9.08
C ILE A 42 -6.14 16.89 7.64
N ASN A 43 -5.69 18.08 7.27
CA ASN A 43 -5.28 18.45 5.91
C ASN A 43 -3.91 17.84 5.52
N MET A 44 -3.87 16.53 5.30
CA MET A 44 -2.69 15.77 4.88
C MET A 44 -2.42 15.96 3.37
N GLY A 45 -1.86 17.11 2.99
CA GLY A 45 -1.60 17.46 1.59
C GLY A 45 -0.75 16.44 0.82
N PHE A 46 -1.02 16.22 -0.46
CA PHE A 46 -0.38 15.16 -1.26
C PHE A 46 1.15 15.32 -1.40
N ASP A 47 1.92 14.37 -0.84
CA ASP A 47 3.37 14.27 -1.06
C ASP A 47 3.67 13.62 -2.43
N PHE A 48 3.83 14.49 -3.43
CA PHE A 48 4.23 14.13 -4.79
C PHE A 48 5.61 13.42 -4.86
N THR A 49 6.52 13.69 -3.92
CA THR A 49 7.87 13.09 -3.92
C THR A 49 7.79 11.63 -3.48
N LEU A 50 7.04 11.36 -2.41
CA LEU A 50 6.72 10.00 -1.96
C LEU A 50 5.94 9.24 -3.04
N SER A 51 4.89 9.85 -3.63
CA SER A 51 4.08 9.23 -4.69
C SER A 51 4.90 8.88 -5.94
N SER A 52 5.77 9.79 -6.40
CA SER A 52 6.68 9.52 -7.51
C SER A 52 7.66 8.39 -7.19
N ARG A 53 8.28 8.34 -5.99
CA ARG A 53 9.18 7.24 -5.61
C ARG A 53 8.48 5.88 -5.53
N ILE A 54 7.31 5.83 -4.87
CA ILE A 54 6.47 4.63 -4.81
C ILE A 54 6.18 4.15 -6.24
N THR A 55 5.72 5.06 -7.10
CA THR A 55 5.35 4.70 -8.48
C THR A 55 6.55 4.25 -9.31
N GLU A 56 7.69 4.95 -9.23
CA GLU A 56 8.90 4.58 -9.98
C GLU A 56 9.40 3.18 -9.61
N ARG A 57 9.46 2.83 -8.31
CA ARG A 57 9.89 1.49 -7.88
C ARG A 57 8.84 0.42 -8.21
N LEU A 58 7.54 0.70 -8.08
CA LEU A 58 6.48 -0.20 -8.53
C LEU A 58 6.59 -0.51 -10.04
N LEU A 59 6.85 0.50 -10.88
CA LEU A 59 7.04 0.34 -12.33
C LEU A 59 8.33 -0.42 -12.67
N GLN A 60 9.44 -0.14 -11.97
CA GLN A 60 10.69 -0.91 -12.09
C GLN A 60 10.48 -2.40 -11.78
N GLU A 61 9.60 -2.71 -10.83
CA GLU A 61 9.23 -4.08 -10.48
C GLU A 61 8.11 -4.66 -11.37
N GLY A 62 7.71 -3.97 -12.44
CA GLY A 62 6.68 -4.45 -13.37
C GLY A 62 5.29 -4.59 -12.74
N CYS A 63 4.95 -3.74 -11.76
CA CYS A 63 3.60 -3.61 -11.25
C CYS A 63 2.65 -3.15 -12.37
N ARG A 64 1.50 -3.79 -12.50
CA ARG A 64 0.43 -3.40 -13.44
C ARG A 64 -0.86 -3.02 -12.73
N SER A 65 -0.98 -3.31 -11.44
CA SER A 65 -2.19 -3.06 -10.67
C SER A 65 -1.94 -2.74 -9.20
N VAL A 66 -2.72 -1.79 -8.67
CA VAL A 66 -2.65 -1.35 -7.27
C VAL A 66 -4.05 -1.26 -6.68
N ILE A 67 -4.21 -1.63 -5.40
CA ILE A 67 -5.36 -1.18 -4.60
C ILE A 67 -4.84 -0.13 -3.61
N ASP A 68 -5.49 1.03 -3.60
CA ASP A 68 -5.22 2.13 -2.70
C ASP A 68 -6.27 2.10 -1.57
N PHE A 69 -5.89 1.53 -0.43
CA PHE A 69 -6.74 1.44 0.76
C PHE A 69 -6.62 2.76 1.54
N GLY A 70 -7.75 3.43 1.77
CA GLY A 70 -7.82 4.79 2.35
C GLY A 70 -7.48 5.89 1.34
N CYS A 71 -7.96 5.76 0.10
CA CYS A 71 -7.49 6.61 -1.01
C CYS A 71 -7.86 8.11 -0.90
N GLY A 72 -8.80 8.52 -0.04
CA GLY A 72 -9.19 9.91 0.19
C GLY A 72 -9.52 10.69 -1.09
N THR A 73 -8.70 11.70 -1.41
CA THR A 73 -8.81 12.55 -2.61
C THR A 73 -8.36 11.85 -3.90
N ALA A 74 -7.87 10.60 -3.84
CA ALA A 74 -7.40 9.77 -4.95
C ALA A 74 -6.22 10.35 -5.75
N ASP A 75 -5.35 11.18 -5.16
CA ASP A 75 -4.23 11.79 -5.89
C ASP A 75 -3.14 10.76 -6.25
N MET A 76 -2.88 9.79 -5.37
CA MET A 76 -2.04 8.62 -5.66
C MET A 76 -2.59 7.79 -6.83
N ILE A 77 -3.91 7.61 -6.88
CA ILE A 77 -4.64 6.90 -7.96
C ILE A 77 -4.49 7.63 -9.29
N LYS A 78 -4.63 8.96 -9.30
CA LYS A 78 -4.45 9.79 -10.52
C LYS A 78 -3.03 9.67 -11.05
N GLU A 79 -2.03 9.75 -10.17
CA GLU A 79 -0.61 9.65 -10.54
C GLU A 79 -0.21 8.26 -11.07
N LEU A 80 -0.69 7.18 -10.45
CA LEU A 80 -0.47 5.81 -10.91
C LEU A 80 -1.19 5.49 -12.23
N ASN A 81 -2.47 5.86 -12.36
CA ASN A 81 -3.21 5.68 -13.61
C ASN A 81 -2.60 6.49 -14.76
N TYR A 82 -2.10 7.72 -14.50
CA TYR A 82 -1.39 8.53 -15.49
C TYR A 82 -0.12 7.85 -16.02
N ARG A 83 0.56 7.04 -15.20
CA ARG A 83 1.71 6.23 -15.61
C ARG A 83 1.33 4.81 -16.08
N GLY A 84 0.04 4.52 -16.29
CA GLY A 84 -0.44 3.27 -16.91
C GLY A 84 -0.60 2.08 -15.96
N VAL A 85 -0.63 2.30 -14.65
CA VAL A 85 -0.95 1.26 -13.64
C VAL A 85 -2.46 1.26 -13.40
N HIS A 86 -3.10 0.09 -13.41
CA HIS A 86 -4.54 -0.04 -13.10
C HIS A 86 -4.81 0.10 -11.60
N VAL A 87 -5.48 1.17 -11.16
CA VAL A 87 -5.70 1.42 -9.72
C VAL A 87 -7.17 1.41 -9.32
N LEU A 88 -7.46 0.71 -8.23
CA LEU A 88 -8.73 0.73 -7.52
C LEU A 88 -8.57 1.48 -6.18
N GLY A 89 -9.31 2.56 -5.98
CA GLY A 89 -9.40 3.24 -4.70
C GLY A 89 -10.53 2.71 -3.84
N LEU A 90 -10.24 2.43 -2.57
CA LEU A 90 -11.22 1.99 -1.57
C LEU A 90 -11.10 2.88 -0.33
N ASP A 91 -12.20 3.47 0.13
CA ASP A 91 -12.21 4.32 1.32
C ASP A 91 -13.53 4.18 2.09
N ALA A 92 -13.49 4.24 3.43
CA ALA A 92 -14.69 4.14 4.26
C ALA A 92 -15.54 5.43 4.27
N ASN A 93 -14.99 6.56 3.82
CA ASN A 93 -15.67 7.85 3.83
C ASN A 93 -16.78 7.91 2.75
N PRO A 94 -18.05 8.13 3.11
CA PRO A 94 -19.14 8.21 2.14
C PRO A 94 -19.05 9.41 1.18
N LYS A 95 -18.13 10.35 1.41
CA LYS A 95 -17.86 11.51 0.54
C LYS A 95 -16.82 11.24 -0.53
N THR A 96 -16.13 10.08 -0.50
CA THR A 96 -15.02 9.75 -1.40
C THR A 96 -15.35 9.90 -2.89
N PRO A 97 -16.53 9.51 -3.42
CA PRO A 97 -16.82 9.72 -4.85
C PRO A 97 -16.72 11.20 -5.24
N ASN A 98 -17.33 12.10 -4.45
CA ASN A 98 -17.24 13.55 -4.68
C ASN A 98 -15.80 14.09 -4.47
N MET A 99 -15.15 13.71 -3.37
CA MET A 99 -13.79 14.17 -3.04
C MET A 99 -12.71 13.66 -4.01
N SER A 100 -12.90 12.47 -4.60
CA SER A 100 -11.97 11.84 -5.53
C SER A 100 -12.25 12.14 -7.00
N GLN A 101 -13.42 12.67 -7.33
CA GLN A 101 -13.97 12.77 -8.70
C GLN A 101 -14.25 11.39 -9.33
N ASP A 102 -14.97 10.55 -8.58
CA ASP A 102 -15.41 9.18 -8.88
C ASP A 102 -14.28 8.16 -9.14
N PHE A 103 -13.03 8.51 -8.82
CA PHE A 103 -11.89 7.60 -8.86
C PHE A 103 -11.94 6.54 -7.73
N GLY A 104 -12.33 6.94 -6.52
CA GLY A 104 -12.39 6.08 -5.33
C GLY A 104 -13.80 5.60 -5.00
N ASP A 105 -13.93 4.32 -4.62
CA ASP A 105 -15.19 3.69 -4.22
C ASP A 105 -15.35 3.65 -2.70
N VAL A 106 -16.59 3.73 -2.22
CA VAL A 106 -16.92 3.63 -0.80
C VAL A 106 -16.95 2.16 -0.36
N VAL A 107 -16.01 1.76 0.50
CA VAL A 107 -15.95 0.42 1.11
C VAL A 107 -15.46 0.54 2.56
N ASP A 108 -16.26 0.02 3.49
CA ASP A 108 -15.84 -0.14 4.88
C ASP A 108 -14.82 -1.29 4.99
N LEU A 109 -13.56 -0.92 5.27
CA LEU A 109 -12.44 -1.84 5.35
C LEU A 109 -12.42 -2.66 6.66
N THR A 110 -13.24 -2.31 7.66
CA THR A 110 -13.38 -3.06 8.93
C THR A 110 -14.24 -4.31 8.78
N HIS A 111 -15.04 -4.40 7.71
CA HIS A 111 -15.90 -5.54 7.39
C HIS A 111 -15.31 -6.41 6.25
N PRO A 112 -15.59 -7.73 6.19
CA PRO A 112 -15.13 -8.56 5.08
C PRO A 112 -15.89 -8.21 3.80
N PHE A 113 -15.20 -7.68 2.79
CA PHE A 113 -15.83 -7.25 1.53
C PHE A 113 -15.43 -8.12 0.34
N LYS A 114 -16.20 -8.00 -0.75
CA LYS A 114 -15.89 -8.58 -2.08
C LYS A 114 -15.85 -7.45 -3.10
N ILE A 115 -14.76 -7.35 -3.86
CA ILE A 115 -14.69 -6.41 -4.97
C ILE A 115 -15.72 -6.78 -6.06
N SER A 116 -16.40 -5.78 -6.62
CA SER A 116 -17.42 -5.96 -7.65
C SER A 116 -16.81 -6.19 -9.04
N ASP A 117 -17.62 -6.64 -10.01
CA ASP A 117 -17.19 -6.72 -11.41
C ASP A 117 -16.79 -5.34 -12.00
N GLU A 118 -17.25 -4.24 -11.41
CA GLU A 118 -16.80 -2.89 -11.76
C GLU A 118 -15.41 -2.58 -11.23
N GLN A 119 -15.15 -2.94 -9.98
CA GLN A 119 -13.84 -2.78 -9.35
C GLN A 119 -12.78 -3.71 -9.97
N ILE A 120 -13.19 -4.91 -10.38
CA ILE A 120 -12.38 -5.82 -11.20
C ILE A 120 -12.05 -5.18 -12.56
N ARG A 121 -12.98 -4.44 -13.21
CA ARG A 121 -12.67 -3.67 -14.43
C ARG A 121 -11.71 -2.51 -14.18
N LYS A 122 -11.81 -1.79 -13.04
CA LYS A 122 -10.82 -0.78 -12.62
C LYS A 122 -9.42 -1.40 -12.49
N LEU A 123 -9.32 -2.61 -11.93
CA LEU A 123 -8.10 -3.44 -11.85
C LEU A 123 -7.71 -4.16 -13.17
N GLY A 124 -8.17 -3.70 -14.33
CA GLY A 124 -7.78 -4.28 -15.63
C GLY A 124 -8.26 -5.72 -15.85
N GLY A 125 -9.30 -6.15 -15.14
CA GLY A 125 -9.85 -7.52 -15.16
C GLY A 125 -9.33 -8.44 -14.06
N MET A 126 -8.47 -7.97 -13.15
CA MET A 126 -7.86 -8.79 -12.10
C MET A 126 -8.69 -8.79 -10.80
N LYS A 127 -8.69 -9.93 -10.10
CA LYS A 127 -9.44 -10.13 -8.83
C LYS A 127 -8.66 -9.78 -7.56
N ALA A 128 -7.41 -9.35 -7.74
CA ALA A 128 -6.48 -8.88 -6.73
C ALA A 128 -5.44 -8.02 -7.48
N ALA A 129 -4.80 -7.08 -6.79
CA ALA A 129 -3.74 -6.25 -7.37
C ALA A 129 -2.36 -6.88 -7.18
N ASP A 130 -1.39 -6.46 -7.99
CA ASP A 130 0.03 -6.73 -7.74
C ASP A 130 0.42 -6.22 -6.35
N TRP A 131 0.04 -4.99 -6.01
CA TRP A 131 0.38 -4.34 -4.74
C TRP A 131 -0.80 -3.67 -4.05
N GLY A 132 -0.75 -3.58 -2.72
CA GLY A 132 -1.59 -2.68 -1.93
C GLY A 132 -0.82 -1.44 -1.49
N LEU A 133 -1.47 -0.28 -1.45
CA LEU A 133 -1.04 0.90 -0.71
C LEU A 133 -1.99 1.10 0.48
N CYS A 134 -1.44 1.40 1.65
CA CYS A 134 -2.18 1.57 2.90
C CYS A 134 -1.50 2.66 3.74
N ILE A 135 -1.66 3.92 3.34
CA ILE A 135 -0.92 5.05 3.91
C ILE A 135 -1.84 5.80 4.87
N ASN A 136 -1.56 5.72 6.18
CA ASN A 136 -2.28 6.42 7.26
C ASN A 136 -3.77 5.99 7.35
N VAL A 137 -3.99 4.71 7.62
CA VAL A 137 -5.32 4.08 7.68
C VAL A 137 -5.44 3.14 8.88
N ALA A 138 -4.41 2.32 9.12
CA ALA A 138 -4.43 1.26 10.13
C ALA A 138 -4.57 1.79 11.56
N GLU A 139 -4.12 3.01 11.83
CA GLU A 139 -4.28 3.71 13.10
C GLU A 139 -5.73 4.16 13.38
N PHE A 140 -6.55 4.33 12.34
CA PHE A 140 -7.98 4.68 12.43
C PHE A 140 -8.89 3.44 12.48
N VAL A 141 -8.34 2.24 12.26
CA VAL A 141 -9.06 0.97 12.40
C VAL A 141 -9.12 0.58 13.88
N PRO A 142 -10.29 0.29 14.47
CA PRO A 142 -10.36 -0.15 15.86
C PRO A 142 -9.57 -1.46 16.11
N PRO A 143 -8.89 -1.63 17.25
CA PRO A 143 -8.11 -2.85 17.54
C PRO A 143 -8.91 -4.17 17.54
N SER A 144 -10.25 -4.11 17.66
CA SER A 144 -11.14 -5.27 17.47
C SER A 144 -11.20 -5.75 16.02
N ASP A 145 -11.07 -4.81 15.08
CA ASP A 145 -11.41 -5.00 13.67
C ASP A 145 -10.15 -5.10 12.79
N GLU A 146 -8.98 -4.75 13.34
CA GLU A 146 -7.64 -4.89 12.77
C GLU A 146 -7.44 -6.23 12.05
N ASN A 147 -7.90 -7.34 12.65
CA ASN A 147 -7.71 -8.66 12.07
C ASN A 147 -8.53 -8.90 10.79
N VAL A 148 -9.68 -8.24 10.64
CA VAL A 148 -10.52 -8.25 9.43
C VAL A 148 -9.93 -7.31 8.40
N PHE A 149 -9.57 -6.09 8.79
CA PHE A 149 -8.87 -5.13 7.94
C PHE A 149 -7.61 -5.72 7.28
N LEU A 150 -6.71 -6.31 8.09
CA LEU A 150 -5.51 -6.95 7.57
C LEU A 150 -5.80 -8.24 6.78
N ALA A 151 -6.98 -8.87 6.96
CA ALA A 151 -7.41 -9.99 6.13
C ALA A 151 -7.94 -9.53 4.76
N ASN A 152 -8.58 -8.35 4.68
CA ASN A 152 -8.94 -7.71 3.42
C ASN A 152 -7.66 -7.33 2.63
N LEU A 153 -6.65 -6.75 3.28
CA LEU A 153 -5.35 -6.47 2.66
C LEU A 153 -4.66 -7.76 2.17
N ASP A 154 -4.66 -8.83 2.98
CA ASP A 154 -4.10 -10.13 2.59
C ASP A 154 -4.87 -10.77 1.41
N ALA A 155 -6.20 -10.66 1.37
CA ALA A 155 -7.01 -11.24 0.30
C ALA A 155 -6.74 -10.64 -1.09
N TYR A 156 -6.38 -9.35 -1.17
CA TYR A 156 -6.34 -8.61 -2.43
C TYR A 156 -4.95 -8.14 -2.90
N CYS A 157 -3.87 -8.40 -2.15
CA CYS A 157 -2.50 -7.97 -2.52
C CYS A 157 -1.59 -9.15 -2.89
N MET A 158 -1.28 -9.35 -4.18
CA MET A 158 -0.60 -10.55 -4.67
C MET A 158 0.91 -10.60 -4.41
N ARG A 159 1.63 -9.47 -4.53
CA ARG A 159 3.10 -9.41 -4.47
C ARG A 159 3.62 -8.66 -3.24
N GLY A 160 2.87 -7.71 -2.72
CA GLY A 160 3.24 -6.98 -1.50
C GLY A 160 2.29 -5.86 -1.13
N ILE A 161 2.62 -5.17 -0.05
CA ILE A 161 1.92 -4.01 0.49
C ILE A 161 2.96 -2.94 0.84
N ILE A 162 2.68 -1.68 0.51
CA ILE A 162 3.39 -0.49 1.02
C ILE A 162 2.45 0.18 2.01
N MET A 163 2.92 0.44 3.22
CA MET A 163 2.09 0.84 4.35
C MET A 163 2.75 1.96 5.15
N ALA A 164 1.97 2.95 5.59
CA ALA A 164 2.36 3.79 6.72
C ALA A 164 1.52 3.39 7.93
N TRP A 165 2.17 3.09 9.04
CA TRP A 165 1.50 2.77 10.30
C TRP A 165 2.24 3.46 11.46
N PRO A 166 1.69 4.56 12.01
CA PRO A 166 2.40 5.41 12.96
C PRO A 166 2.72 4.71 14.28
N LYS A 167 3.87 5.07 14.85
CA LYS A 167 4.32 4.59 16.14
C LYS A 167 3.42 5.12 17.27
N ARG A 168 3.19 4.27 18.27
CA ARG A 168 2.46 4.59 19.51
C ARG A 168 2.97 5.86 20.20
N GLY A 169 2.07 6.80 20.40
CA GLY A 169 2.33 8.10 21.01
C GLY A 169 3.03 9.11 20.10
N THR A 170 3.06 8.90 18.77
CA THR A 170 3.60 9.92 17.84
C THR A 170 2.50 10.81 17.23
N LEU A 171 1.26 10.32 17.13
CA LEU A 171 0.15 11.15 16.67
C LEU A 171 -0.59 11.80 17.85
N TRP A 172 -0.80 13.11 17.74
CA TRP A 172 -1.58 13.94 18.66
C TRP A 172 -2.99 14.24 18.14
N PHE A 173 -3.34 13.72 16.95
CA PHE A 173 -4.64 13.92 16.32
C PHE A 173 -5.73 13.12 17.02
N ALA A 174 -6.91 13.71 17.19
CA ALA A 174 -8.05 13.01 17.76
C ALA A 174 -8.51 11.87 16.84
N GLY A 175 -8.85 10.72 17.42
CA GLY A 175 -9.45 9.58 16.72
C GLY A 175 -8.48 8.62 16.04
N THR A 176 -7.18 8.69 16.34
CA THR A 176 -6.31 7.52 16.21
C THR A 176 -6.61 6.57 17.39
N PHE A 177 -6.65 5.27 17.12
CA PHE A 177 -7.03 4.24 18.10
C PHE A 177 -6.01 3.10 18.20
N ASN A 178 -5.27 2.84 17.13
CA ASN A 178 -4.53 1.61 16.93
C ASN A 178 -3.10 1.85 16.42
N GLU A 179 -2.39 2.78 17.05
CA GLU A 179 -0.94 2.96 16.81
C GLU A 179 -0.14 1.74 17.27
N ARG A 180 0.94 1.40 16.56
CA ARG A 180 1.75 0.19 16.78
C ARG A 180 3.23 0.53 16.82
N ASP A 181 3.98 -0.06 17.75
CA ASP A 181 5.44 0.05 17.72
C ASP A 181 6.01 -0.67 16.47
N PRO A 182 7.09 -0.16 15.83
CA PRO A 182 7.52 -0.66 14.51
C PRO A 182 7.74 -2.17 14.41
N GLN A 183 8.21 -2.81 15.49
CA GLN A 183 8.38 -4.27 15.51
C GLN A 183 7.03 -5.02 15.57
N GLU A 184 5.99 -4.48 16.22
CA GLU A 184 4.65 -5.09 16.17
C GLU A 184 4.13 -5.14 14.74
N VAL A 185 4.29 -4.05 13.97
CA VAL A 185 3.85 -3.96 12.57
C VAL A 185 4.56 -5.03 11.73
N VAL A 186 5.87 -5.19 11.89
CA VAL A 186 6.66 -6.22 11.20
C VAL A 186 6.22 -7.63 11.62
N ASP A 187 6.07 -7.90 12.92
CA ASP A 187 5.69 -9.21 13.44
C ASP A 187 4.28 -9.63 12.99
N ILE A 188 3.32 -8.69 12.95
CA ILE A 188 1.95 -8.90 12.47
C ILE A 188 1.94 -9.27 10.97
N MET A 189 2.75 -8.60 10.16
CA MET A 189 2.82 -8.84 8.72
C MET A 189 3.62 -10.11 8.37
N GLU A 190 4.66 -10.45 9.15
CA GLU A 190 5.33 -11.77 9.04
C GLU A 190 4.38 -12.93 9.35
N GLN A 191 3.52 -12.80 10.36
CA GLN A 191 2.52 -13.82 10.70
C GLN A 191 1.52 -14.07 9.55
N ARG A 192 1.25 -13.06 8.73
CA ARG A 192 0.41 -13.14 7.51
C ARG A 192 1.19 -13.64 6.28
N GLY A 193 2.46 -13.99 6.45
CA GLY A 193 3.32 -14.56 5.42
C GLY A 193 3.81 -13.52 4.41
N PHE A 194 3.98 -12.28 4.85
CA PHE A 194 4.84 -11.31 4.19
C PHE A 194 6.25 -11.35 4.79
N ILE A 195 7.16 -10.55 4.24
CA ILE A 195 8.49 -10.27 4.78
C ILE A 195 8.78 -8.77 4.59
N TYR A 196 9.37 -8.15 5.61
CA TYR A 196 9.77 -6.74 5.58
C TYR A 196 10.94 -6.54 4.60
N ASP A 197 10.83 -5.54 3.73
CA ASP A 197 11.90 -5.08 2.84
C ASP A 197 12.51 -3.78 3.41
N PRO A 198 13.60 -3.87 4.18
CA PRO A 198 14.21 -2.68 4.80
C PRO A 198 14.82 -1.73 3.78
N GLU A 199 15.32 -2.21 2.64
CA GLU A 199 15.97 -1.38 1.61
C GLU A 199 14.94 -0.46 0.94
N PHE A 200 13.83 -1.04 0.46
CA PHE A 200 12.78 -0.24 -0.17
C PHE A 200 12.09 0.63 0.90
N SER A 201 11.83 0.11 2.11
CA SER A 201 11.24 0.91 3.21
C SER A 201 12.06 2.17 3.50
N GLU A 202 13.37 2.05 3.73
CA GLU A 202 14.21 3.21 4.06
C GLU A 202 14.27 4.22 2.90
N SER A 203 14.33 3.73 1.64
CA SER A 203 14.32 4.60 0.46
C SER A 203 13.02 5.40 0.25
N LEU A 204 11.93 5.03 0.93
CA LEU A 204 10.71 5.83 1.00
C LEU A 204 10.77 6.90 2.11
N LYS A 205 11.40 6.59 3.26
CA LYS A 205 11.62 7.56 4.36
C LYS A 205 12.54 8.70 3.93
N ASP A 206 13.63 8.35 3.25
CA ASP A 206 14.55 9.26 2.54
C ASP A 206 13.86 10.10 1.44
N GLY A 207 12.55 9.91 1.22
CA GLY A 207 11.76 10.48 0.13
C GLY A 207 10.55 11.29 0.54
N THR A 208 10.18 11.35 1.82
CA THR A 208 9.13 12.25 2.29
C THR A 208 9.61 13.70 2.34
N LEU A 209 8.71 14.65 2.11
CA LEU A 209 9.02 16.08 2.19
C LEU A 209 9.38 16.52 3.63
N PRO A 210 10.27 17.51 3.80
CA PRO A 210 10.57 18.08 5.12
C PRO A 210 9.30 18.54 5.86
N GLY A 211 9.16 18.13 7.12
CA GLY A 211 7.94 18.29 7.93
C GLY A 211 6.98 17.09 7.90
N TRP A 212 7.15 16.14 6.98
CA TRP A 212 6.42 14.86 6.97
C TRP A 212 7.19 13.74 7.71
N GLU A 213 8.48 13.94 7.98
CA GLU A 213 9.39 12.92 8.53
C GLU A 213 8.84 12.33 9.83
N GLY A 214 8.54 13.18 10.82
CA GLY A 214 8.10 12.76 12.16
C GLY A 214 6.62 12.37 12.30
N VAL A 215 5.85 12.33 11.20
CA VAL A 215 4.43 11.93 11.20
C VAL A 215 4.20 10.68 10.36
N HIS A 216 4.87 10.61 9.20
CA HIS A 216 4.65 9.55 8.20
C HIS A 216 5.97 8.95 7.68
N GLY A 217 7.00 9.78 7.48
CA GLY A 217 8.29 9.35 6.91
C GLY A 217 8.99 8.28 7.72
N GLU A 218 9.13 8.46 9.04
CA GLU A 218 9.75 7.47 9.94
C GLU A 218 9.00 6.12 9.97
N HIS A 219 7.73 6.10 9.56
CA HIS A 219 6.79 4.99 9.74
C HIS A 219 6.33 4.35 8.42
N MET A 220 7.08 4.53 7.34
CA MET A 220 6.90 3.79 6.07
C MET A 220 7.47 2.36 6.17
N TYR A 221 6.68 1.37 5.75
CA TYR A 221 7.05 -0.03 5.65
C TYR A 221 6.69 -0.60 4.27
N VAL A 222 7.56 -1.46 3.74
CA VAL A 222 7.30 -2.27 2.56
C VAL A 222 7.33 -3.74 2.95
N PHE A 223 6.28 -4.46 2.58
CA PHE A 223 6.08 -5.87 2.89
C PHE A 223 5.90 -6.67 1.59
N ARG A 224 6.82 -7.59 1.30
CA ARG A 224 6.73 -8.49 0.14
C ARG A 224 6.00 -9.76 0.54
N ARG A 225 5.07 -10.27 -0.28
CA ARG A 225 4.43 -11.57 -0.03
C ARG A 225 5.45 -12.68 -0.27
N LEU A 226 5.68 -13.52 0.73
CA LEU A 226 6.50 -14.72 0.58
C LEU A 226 5.84 -15.70 -0.40
N THR A 227 6.59 -16.19 -1.39
CA THR A 227 6.13 -17.27 -2.29
C THR A 227 5.85 -18.54 -1.49
N GLN A 228 5.08 -19.48 -2.04
CA GLN A 228 4.81 -20.76 -1.34
C GLN A 228 6.11 -21.51 -0.98
N GLU A 229 7.11 -21.46 -1.85
CA GLU A 229 8.45 -22.03 -1.59
C GLU A 229 9.16 -21.29 -0.44
N GLN A 230 9.20 -19.95 -0.47
CA GLN A 230 9.81 -19.17 0.61
C GLN A 230 9.11 -19.38 1.96
N ARG A 231 7.77 -19.48 1.97
CA ARG A 231 6.98 -19.85 3.16
C ARG A 231 7.42 -21.22 3.69
N LEU A 232 7.51 -22.24 2.82
CA LEU A 232 7.97 -23.58 3.21
C LEU A 232 9.42 -23.61 3.72
N LEU A 233 10.33 -22.85 3.11
CA LEU A 233 11.71 -22.71 3.56
C LEU A 233 11.80 -22.01 4.93
N LEU A 234 11.03 -20.92 5.12
CA LEU A 234 10.96 -20.20 6.40
C LEU A 234 10.37 -21.08 7.51
N THR A 235 9.30 -21.84 7.23
CA THR A 235 8.74 -22.83 8.18
C THR A 235 9.77 -23.89 8.55
N ARG A 236 10.49 -24.48 7.57
CA ARG A 236 11.56 -25.45 7.83
C ARG A 236 12.68 -24.85 8.69
N SER A 237 13.07 -23.60 8.42
CA SER A 237 14.08 -22.88 9.20
C SER A 237 13.63 -22.63 10.65
N LYS A 238 12.43 -22.04 10.86
CA LYS A 238 11.89 -21.79 12.21
C LYS A 238 11.70 -23.10 13.01
N VAL A 239 11.32 -24.21 12.36
CA VAL A 239 11.29 -25.55 12.98
C VAL A 239 12.69 -26.07 13.33
N ALA A 240 13.68 -25.94 12.44
CA ALA A 240 15.05 -26.38 12.70
C ALA A 240 15.72 -25.58 13.83
N GLN A 241 15.51 -24.26 13.88
CA GLN A 241 15.95 -23.38 14.97
C GLN A 241 15.34 -23.79 16.31
N ARG A 242 14.02 -24.03 16.35
CA ARG A 242 13.33 -24.53 17.54
C ARG A 242 13.90 -25.88 18.02
N MET A 243 14.08 -26.84 17.10
CA MET A 243 14.68 -28.14 17.41
C MET A 243 16.13 -28.03 17.91
N HIS A 244 16.89 -27.02 17.47
CA HIS A 244 18.21 -26.72 18.01
C HIS A 244 18.13 -26.14 19.44
N GLN A 245 17.25 -25.16 19.67
CA GLN A 245 17.05 -24.54 20.99
C GLN A 245 16.62 -25.57 22.04
N GLU A 246 15.62 -26.41 21.74
CA GLU A 246 15.15 -27.47 22.64
C GLU A 246 16.27 -28.48 22.98
N ARG A 247 17.19 -28.77 22.04
CA ARG A 247 18.38 -29.60 22.30
C ARG A 247 19.39 -28.90 23.22
N VAL A 248 19.66 -27.61 23.01
CA VAL A 248 20.56 -26.81 23.86
C VAL A 248 20.02 -26.72 25.29
N GLU A 249 18.72 -26.46 25.45
CA GLU A 249 18.06 -26.41 26.76
C GLU A 249 18.06 -27.76 27.47
N ARG A 250 17.76 -28.85 26.76
CA ARG A 250 17.83 -30.23 27.29
C ARG A 250 19.26 -30.60 27.72
N GLY A 251 20.27 -30.22 26.93
CA GLY A 251 21.69 -30.38 27.31
C GLY A 251 22.07 -29.57 28.55
N SER A 252 21.62 -28.32 28.63
CA SER A 252 21.78 -27.44 29.80
C SER A 252 21.12 -28.03 31.07
N PHE A 253 19.92 -28.60 30.93
CA PHE A 253 19.22 -29.28 32.02
C PHE A 253 19.97 -30.55 32.48
N ILE A 254 20.37 -31.43 31.55
CA ILE A 254 21.14 -32.64 31.86
C ILE A 254 22.45 -32.29 32.58
N ASN A 255 23.16 -31.25 32.14
CA ASN A 255 24.41 -30.82 32.76
C ASN A 255 24.21 -30.19 34.15
N ARG A 256 23.13 -29.43 34.37
CA ARG A 256 22.74 -28.94 35.72
C ARG A 256 22.41 -30.10 36.66
N THR A 257 21.64 -31.08 36.20
CA THR A 257 21.30 -32.29 36.98
C THR A 257 22.52 -33.14 37.29
N LYS A 258 23.42 -33.38 36.32
CA LYS A 258 24.71 -34.06 36.53
C LYS A 258 25.56 -33.36 37.60
N ARG A 259 25.66 -32.03 37.57
CA ARG A 259 26.36 -31.24 38.61
C ARG A 259 25.71 -31.36 40.00
N LYS A 260 24.38 -31.25 40.09
CA LYS A 260 23.63 -31.37 41.35
C LYS A 260 23.79 -32.76 41.99
N LEU A 261 23.71 -33.82 41.19
CA LEU A 261 23.96 -35.19 41.64
C LEU A 261 25.42 -35.37 42.09
N ALA A 262 26.39 -34.83 41.34
CA ALA A 262 27.80 -34.87 41.74
C ALA A 262 28.03 -34.19 43.11
N SER A 263 27.44 -33.01 43.36
CA SER A 263 27.55 -32.32 44.65
C SER A 263 26.90 -33.07 45.83
N ILE A 264 25.92 -33.95 45.57
CA ILE A 264 25.29 -34.79 46.61
C ILE A 264 26.14 -36.04 46.88
N PHE A 265 26.60 -36.74 45.83
CA PHE A 265 27.27 -38.03 45.98
C PHE A 265 28.78 -37.96 46.23
N ILE A 266 29.47 -36.88 45.86
CA ILE A 266 30.92 -36.73 46.12
C ILE A 266 31.24 -36.60 47.63
N PRO A 267 30.50 -35.82 48.45
CA PRO A 267 30.70 -35.80 49.90
C PRO A 267 30.47 -37.17 50.55
N ALA A 268 29.40 -37.88 50.17
CA ALA A 268 29.09 -39.21 50.69
C ALA A 268 30.20 -40.22 50.35
N ARG A 269 30.65 -40.26 49.09
CA ARG A 269 31.71 -41.18 48.61
C ARG A 269 33.12 -40.88 49.15
N ARG A 270 33.32 -39.84 49.97
CA ARG A 270 34.56 -39.65 50.73
C ARG A 270 34.62 -40.45 52.04
N ARG A 271 33.54 -41.11 52.47
CA ARG A 271 33.53 -41.94 53.70
C ARG A 271 33.73 -43.44 53.48
N GLU A 272 33.43 -43.98 52.29
CA GLU A 272 33.40 -45.44 52.09
C GLU A 272 34.04 -45.93 50.77
N SER A 273 34.82 -47.01 50.92
CA SER A 273 35.32 -47.95 49.90
C SER A 273 36.18 -47.43 48.73
N LYS A 274 37.36 -48.07 48.57
CA LYS A 274 38.26 -47.93 47.41
C LYS A 274 37.82 -48.71 46.16
N SER A 275 36.77 -49.54 46.22
CA SER A 275 36.62 -50.69 45.32
C SER A 275 35.87 -50.46 43.98
N TRP A 276 35.09 -49.39 43.83
CA TRP A 276 34.04 -49.28 42.78
C TRP A 276 34.47 -48.60 41.47
N ARG A 277 35.77 -48.35 41.24
CA ARG A 277 36.22 -47.47 40.14
C ARG A 277 36.07 -48.05 38.72
N ALA A 278 35.93 -49.36 38.54
CA ALA A 278 35.86 -49.98 37.22
C ALA A 278 34.50 -49.77 36.52
N ASP A 279 33.41 -50.15 37.20
CA ASP A 279 32.12 -50.44 36.57
C ASP A 279 31.45 -49.21 35.94
N LEU A 280 31.72 -48.01 36.48
CA LEU A 280 31.14 -46.75 36.01
C LEU A 280 31.86 -46.11 34.80
N GLN A 281 32.97 -46.68 34.32
CA GLN A 281 33.59 -46.23 33.06
C GLN A 281 33.04 -46.93 31.82
N PHE A 282 32.55 -48.17 31.95
CA PHE A 282 32.10 -48.97 30.80
C PHE A 282 30.76 -48.49 30.23
N ILE A 283 29.73 -48.41 31.08
CA ILE A 283 28.32 -48.19 30.70
C ILE A 283 28.07 -46.85 29.96
N ARG A 284 29.02 -45.90 29.98
CA ARG A 284 28.81 -44.53 29.46
C ARG A 284 29.64 -44.16 28.23
N LEU A 285 30.35 -45.11 27.61
CA LEU A 285 31.07 -44.90 26.36
C LEU A 285 30.33 -45.50 25.15
N GLU A 286 29.84 -46.73 25.28
CA GLU A 286 29.20 -47.47 24.18
C GLU A 286 27.93 -46.78 23.66
N GLU A 287 27.01 -46.34 24.54
CA GLU A 287 25.81 -45.57 24.17
C GLU A 287 26.15 -44.30 23.38
N TYR A 288 27.22 -43.59 23.78
CA TYR A 288 27.62 -42.31 23.18
C TYR A 288 28.34 -42.50 21.83
N GLN A 289 29.00 -43.65 21.62
CA GLN A 289 29.60 -44.01 20.34
C GLN A 289 28.52 -44.43 19.33
N GLN A 290 27.51 -45.20 19.76
CA GLN A 290 26.38 -45.58 18.89
C GLN A 290 25.56 -44.37 18.41
N GLU A 291 25.30 -43.36 19.26
CA GLU A 291 24.65 -42.12 18.81
C GLU A 291 25.49 -41.36 17.77
N LEU A 292 26.83 -41.32 17.93
CA LEU A 292 27.73 -40.64 16.98
C LEU A 292 27.81 -41.36 15.64
N GLU A 293 27.83 -42.70 15.63
CA GLU A 293 27.83 -43.50 14.41
C GLU A 293 26.54 -43.31 13.60
N MET A 294 25.37 -43.26 14.25
CA MET A 294 24.10 -42.95 13.57
C MET A 294 24.07 -41.53 12.97
N ILE A 295 24.66 -40.53 13.66
CA ILE A 295 24.76 -39.16 13.15
C ILE A 295 25.67 -39.09 11.91
N GLN A 296 26.76 -39.86 11.89
CA GLN A 296 27.68 -39.92 10.75
C GLN A 296 27.06 -40.67 9.56
N ALA A 297 26.39 -41.80 9.80
CA ALA A 297 25.68 -42.56 8.77
C ALA A 297 24.54 -41.75 8.11
N GLY A 298 23.79 -40.98 8.90
CA GLY A 298 22.74 -40.08 8.40
C GLY A 298 23.26 -38.88 7.58
N SER A 299 24.57 -38.63 7.55
CA SER A 299 25.19 -37.48 6.88
C SER A 299 25.56 -37.75 5.41
N THR A 300 25.51 -39.00 4.95
CA THR A 300 25.98 -39.41 3.60
C THR A 300 24.84 -39.75 2.63
N ASP A 301 23.86 -38.85 2.48
CA ASP A 301 22.84 -38.93 1.42
C ASP A 301 23.46 -38.61 0.04
N LYS A 302 24.29 -39.54 -0.46
CA LYS A 302 24.91 -39.51 -1.80
C LYS A 302 23.86 -39.81 -2.88
N ARG A 303 22.91 -38.89 -3.08
CA ARG A 303 22.00 -38.95 -4.23
C ARG A 303 22.81 -38.93 -5.53
N PRO A 304 22.48 -39.80 -6.51
CA PRO A 304 23.06 -39.69 -7.84
C PRO A 304 22.82 -38.28 -8.40
N LEU A 305 23.87 -37.69 -8.99
CA LEU A 305 23.72 -36.43 -9.73
C LEU A 305 22.77 -36.67 -10.90
N LEU A 306 21.59 -36.03 -10.87
CA LEU A 306 20.70 -36.00 -12.02
C LEU A 306 21.43 -35.36 -13.21
N PRO A 307 21.24 -35.88 -14.44
CA PRO A 307 21.91 -35.34 -15.61
C PRO A 307 21.53 -33.87 -15.82
N GLN A 308 22.52 -33.02 -16.04
CA GLN A 308 22.33 -31.62 -16.39
C GLN A 308 21.41 -31.51 -17.62
N PRO A 309 20.34 -30.69 -17.58
CA PRO A 309 19.51 -30.47 -18.75
C PRO A 309 20.35 -29.81 -19.85
N GLN A 310 20.32 -30.35 -21.07
CA GLN A 310 21.02 -29.73 -22.19
C GLN A 310 20.44 -28.34 -22.49
N PRO A 311 21.27 -27.37 -22.91
CA PRO A 311 20.81 -26.02 -23.20
C PRO A 311 19.78 -26.03 -24.32
N GLN A 312 18.55 -25.62 -23.99
CA GLN A 312 17.50 -25.46 -24.99
C GLN A 312 17.89 -24.36 -25.98
N SER A 313 17.71 -24.65 -27.27
CA SER A 313 17.96 -23.68 -28.35
C SER A 313 17.06 -22.45 -28.18
N GLN A 314 17.63 -21.26 -28.37
CA GLN A 314 16.87 -20.02 -28.26
C GLN A 314 15.75 -19.98 -29.32
N PRO A 315 14.53 -19.54 -28.97
CA PRO A 315 13.48 -19.33 -29.95
C PRO A 315 13.89 -18.24 -30.94
N GLY A 316 13.67 -18.50 -32.23
CA GLY A 316 13.92 -17.51 -33.28
C GLY A 316 13.03 -16.27 -33.16
N PRO A 317 13.40 -15.15 -33.82
CA PRO A 317 12.61 -13.93 -33.78
C PRO A 317 11.19 -14.15 -34.34
N PRO A 318 10.15 -13.51 -33.76
CA PRO A 318 8.78 -13.67 -34.22
C PRO A 318 8.60 -13.12 -35.65
N PRO A 319 7.68 -13.70 -36.44
CA PRO A 319 7.37 -13.20 -37.78
C PRO A 319 6.76 -11.78 -37.72
N PRO A 320 6.96 -10.96 -38.77
CA PRO A 320 6.39 -9.61 -38.83
C PRO A 320 4.86 -9.63 -38.85
N PRO A 321 4.18 -8.63 -38.27
CA PRO A 321 2.72 -8.60 -38.18
C PRO A 321 2.06 -8.42 -39.55
N THR A 322 1.07 -9.26 -39.83
CA THR A 322 0.20 -9.15 -41.01
C THR A 322 -0.61 -7.85 -40.97
N PRO A 323 -0.70 -7.07 -42.07
CA PRO A 323 -1.43 -5.80 -42.08
C PRO A 323 -2.94 -6.01 -41.91
N THR A 324 -3.51 -5.39 -40.87
CA THR A 324 -4.94 -5.42 -40.55
C THR A 324 -5.78 -4.73 -41.62
N GLN A 325 -6.80 -5.41 -42.14
CA GLN A 325 -7.77 -4.79 -43.05
C GLN A 325 -8.65 -3.77 -42.31
N GLN A 326 -8.95 -2.63 -42.97
CA GLN A 326 -9.83 -1.60 -42.40
C GLN A 326 -11.29 -2.09 -42.36
N PRO A 327 -12.04 -1.86 -41.27
CA PRO A 327 -13.45 -2.20 -41.21
C PRO A 327 -14.29 -1.23 -42.07
N GLY A 328 -15.08 -1.80 -42.99
CA GLY A 328 -15.91 -1.03 -43.91
C GLY A 328 -17.08 -0.29 -43.26
N GLU A 329 -17.56 0.76 -43.94
CA GLU A 329 -18.60 1.68 -43.47
C GLU A 329 -19.93 0.97 -43.17
N ARG A 330 -20.48 1.18 -41.96
CA ARG A 330 -21.86 0.81 -41.65
C ARG A 330 -22.81 1.94 -42.03
N ARG A 331 -23.65 1.72 -43.05
CA ARG A 331 -24.77 2.61 -43.37
C ARG A 331 -25.70 2.76 -42.17
N VAL A 332 -26.03 4.00 -41.83
CA VAL A 332 -27.13 4.33 -40.92
C VAL A 332 -28.45 4.05 -41.63
N ILE A 333 -29.36 3.33 -40.97
CA ILE A 333 -30.76 3.20 -41.39
C ILE A 333 -31.61 3.86 -40.30
N THR A 334 -32.19 5.01 -40.62
CA THR A 334 -33.22 5.65 -39.80
C THR A 334 -34.53 4.87 -39.89
N ARG A 335 -35.30 4.82 -38.78
CA ARG A 335 -36.55 4.07 -38.70
C ARG A 335 -37.68 4.92 -38.14
N GLU A 336 -38.25 5.76 -38.98
CA GLU A 336 -39.55 6.39 -38.70
C GLU A 336 -40.70 5.38 -38.87
N GLY A 337 -41.88 5.74 -38.36
CA GLY A 337 -43.15 5.23 -38.90
C GLY A 337 -43.67 3.89 -38.35
N ARG A 338 -44.16 3.88 -37.11
CA ARG A 338 -45.40 3.13 -36.79
C ARG A 338 -46.19 3.79 -35.68
N LYS A 339 -47.51 3.95 -35.88
CA LYS A 339 -48.43 4.67 -34.98
C LYS A 339 -49.80 4.02 -35.06
N LYS A 340 -50.49 3.92 -33.90
CA LYS A 340 -51.84 3.32 -33.71
C LYS A 340 -51.89 1.79 -33.96
N ALA A 341 -52.87 1.05 -33.41
CA ALA A 341 -54.03 1.46 -32.61
C ALA A 341 -54.30 0.50 -31.43
N GLN A 342 -54.79 1.02 -30.31
CA GLN A 342 -55.80 0.33 -29.49
C GLN A 342 -56.62 1.34 -28.67
N THR A 343 -57.91 1.05 -28.55
CA THR A 343 -59.07 1.82 -28.07
C THR A 343 -60.19 0.78 -27.88
N ASP A 344 -61.10 0.76 -26.91
CA ASP A 344 -61.43 1.65 -25.77
C ASP A 344 -61.96 0.78 -24.59
N ALA A 345 -62.64 1.43 -23.62
CA ALA A 345 -63.54 0.89 -22.59
C ALA A 345 -62.93 0.16 -21.37
N ASP A 346 -63.48 0.32 -20.14
CA ASP A 346 -64.38 1.35 -19.57
C ASP A 346 -64.32 1.24 -18.02
N GLY A 347 -64.67 2.30 -17.27
CA GLY A 347 -64.88 2.19 -15.81
C GLY A 347 -64.54 3.40 -14.93
N GLU A 348 -65.53 4.30 -14.75
CA GLU A 348 -65.91 5.06 -13.54
C GLU A 348 -64.89 5.64 -12.51
N GLY A 349 -65.19 6.87 -12.08
CA GLY A 349 -64.79 7.52 -10.82
C GLY A 349 -65.87 8.56 -10.46
N PRO A 350 -65.63 9.61 -9.64
CA PRO A 350 -64.49 9.92 -8.75
C PRO A 350 -65.00 9.99 -7.26
N PRO A 351 -64.56 10.88 -6.31
CA PRO A 351 -64.39 12.34 -6.42
C PRO A 351 -63.02 12.88 -5.94
N GLN A 352 -62.85 14.20 -6.01
CA GLN A 352 -61.62 14.96 -5.76
C GLN A 352 -61.27 15.15 -4.28
N ALA A 353 -60.00 15.45 -4.01
CA ALA A 353 -59.57 16.35 -2.94
C ALA A 353 -58.37 17.18 -3.42
N ASP A 354 -58.43 18.51 -3.32
CA ASP A 354 -57.35 19.41 -3.73
C ASP A 354 -56.24 19.50 -2.67
N ALA A 355 -54.98 19.47 -3.10
CA ALA A 355 -53.84 19.91 -2.30
C ALA A 355 -52.74 20.51 -3.20
N SER A 356 -52.46 21.80 -3.00
CA SER A 356 -51.47 22.54 -3.79
C SER A 356 -50.03 22.15 -3.44
N HIS A 357 -49.24 21.73 -4.43
CA HIS A 357 -47.78 21.74 -4.33
C HIS A 357 -47.20 22.81 -5.25
N ALA A 358 -46.33 23.67 -4.70
CA ALA A 358 -45.64 24.71 -5.45
C ALA A 358 -44.60 24.08 -6.40
N ALA A 359 -44.51 24.62 -7.63
CA ALA A 359 -43.46 24.23 -8.56
C ALA A 359 -42.09 24.71 -8.06
N ALA A 360 -41.08 23.83 -8.13
CA ALA A 360 -39.69 24.25 -7.98
C ALA A 360 -39.23 25.04 -9.23
N PRO A 361 -38.36 26.04 -9.09
CA PRO A 361 -37.81 26.75 -10.24
C PRO A 361 -36.84 25.86 -11.03
N ASP A 362 -36.91 25.92 -12.36
CA ASP A 362 -35.99 25.21 -13.26
C ASP A 362 -34.51 25.62 -13.02
N PRO A 363 -33.56 24.67 -13.10
CA PRO A 363 -32.14 25.00 -13.04
C PRO A 363 -31.71 25.81 -14.27
N LEU A 364 -31.16 27.00 -14.02
CA LEU A 364 -30.70 27.92 -15.07
C LEU A 364 -29.69 27.26 -16.02
N SER A 365 -29.93 27.36 -17.32
CA SER A 365 -29.02 26.75 -18.33
C SER A 365 -27.60 27.35 -18.25
N PRO A 366 -26.53 26.57 -18.54
CA PRO A 366 -25.15 27.05 -18.48
C PRO A 366 -24.81 28.27 -19.33
N ARG A 367 -25.66 28.65 -20.30
CA ARG A 367 -25.49 29.88 -21.10
C ARG A 367 -25.79 31.18 -20.33
N ALA A 368 -26.52 31.13 -19.22
CA ALA A 368 -26.84 32.34 -18.44
C ALA A 368 -25.63 32.89 -17.66
N ILE A 369 -24.74 32.02 -17.18
CA ILE A 369 -23.62 32.37 -16.28
C ILE A 369 -22.53 33.17 -17.02
N LEU A 370 -22.29 32.86 -18.30
CA LEU A 370 -21.25 33.49 -19.12
C LEU A 370 -21.49 34.98 -19.44
N ALA A 371 -22.72 35.49 -19.29
CA ALA A 371 -23.04 36.90 -19.56
C ALA A 371 -22.59 37.85 -18.43
N SER A 372 -22.37 37.35 -17.21
CA SER A 372 -22.07 38.18 -16.03
C SER A 372 -20.60 38.60 -15.92
N LEU A 373 -19.68 37.95 -16.65
CA LEU A 373 -18.23 38.01 -16.39
C LEU A 373 -17.43 38.97 -17.31
N VAL A 374 -18.10 39.66 -18.23
CA VAL A 374 -17.46 40.57 -19.20
C VAL A 374 -17.63 42.05 -18.83
N GLY A 375 -18.41 42.37 -17.79
CA GLY A 375 -18.91 43.72 -17.51
C GLY A 375 -18.14 44.59 -16.50
N SER A 376 -16.87 44.31 -16.16
CA SER A 376 -16.17 45.05 -15.07
C SER A 376 -14.63 45.14 -15.19
N ILE A 377 -14.10 45.65 -16.31
CA ILE A 377 -12.72 46.17 -16.36
C ILE A 377 -12.69 47.49 -17.16
N SER A 378 -12.96 48.63 -16.51
CA SER A 378 -12.61 49.98 -16.99
C SER A 378 -12.82 51.05 -15.91
N SER A 379 -11.76 51.41 -15.16
CA SER A 379 -11.47 52.74 -14.58
C SER A 379 -10.67 52.66 -13.26
N VAL A 380 -9.33 52.67 -13.35
CA VAL A 380 -8.47 53.12 -12.24
C VAL A 380 -7.37 53.98 -12.85
N GLY A 381 -7.44 55.29 -12.64
CA GLY A 381 -6.55 56.26 -13.26
C GLY A 381 -6.84 57.69 -12.80
N GLY A 382 -6.36 58.04 -11.61
CA GLY A 382 -6.51 59.38 -11.04
C GLY A 382 -5.43 59.62 -9.98
N ALA A 383 -4.56 60.60 -10.23
CA ALA A 383 -3.54 61.02 -9.28
C ALA A 383 -4.07 62.15 -8.39
N PRO A 384 -3.77 62.17 -7.07
CA PRO A 384 -4.20 63.26 -6.20
C PRO A 384 -3.33 64.51 -6.40
N GLN A 385 -3.96 65.64 -6.73
CA GLN A 385 -3.38 66.96 -6.44
C GLN A 385 -3.69 67.34 -4.99
N GLY A 386 -2.81 68.12 -4.36
CA GLY A 386 -2.89 68.43 -2.93
C GLY A 386 -3.87 69.56 -2.57
N GLY A 387 -4.18 69.65 -1.28
CA GLY A 387 -4.88 70.79 -0.68
C GLY A 387 -4.26 71.13 0.67
N VAL A 388 -3.91 72.40 0.91
CA VAL A 388 -3.26 72.87 2.13
C VAL A 388 -4.20 73.80 2.92
N GLN A 389 -4.50 73.41 4.15
CA GLN A 389 -5.05 74.23 5.24
C GLN A 389 -4.94 73.41 6.56
N GLY A 390 -4.80 74.00 7.75
CA GLY A 390 -4.62 75.43 8.03
C GLY A 390 -4.97 75.79 9.48
N GLY A 391 -4.03 75.61 10.42
CA GLY A 391 -4.20 75.93 11.85
C GLY A 391 -4.80 74.79 12.69
N GLY A 392 -4.69 74.82 14.03
CA GLY A 392 -3.89 75.75 14.83
C GLY A 392 -4.18 75.72 16.35
N ARG A 393 -3.11 75.74 17.16
CA ARG A 393 -3.03 75.97 18.63
C ARG A 393 -3.89 75.10 19.57
N GLY A 394 -3.22 74.53 20.56
CA GLY A 394 -3.75 73.77 21.71
C GLY A 394 -2.58 73.37 22.58
#